data_AF-A0A3N5EN49-F1
#
_entry.id   AF-A0A3N5EN49-F1
#
_cell.length_a   1.000
_cell.length_b   1.000
_cell.length_c   1.000
_cell.angle_alpha   90.00
_cell.angle_beta   90.00
_cell.angle_gamma   90.00
#
_symmetry.space_group_name_H-M   'P 1'
#
loop_
_entity.id
_entity.type
_entity.pdbx_description
1 polymer ?
#
loop_
_entity_poly.entity_id
_entity_poly.type
_entity_poly.pdbx_seq_one_letter_code
_entity_poly.pdbx_strand_id
1 'polypeptide(L)'
;GFVTPLWAIVIGGVAGVICYLGVILKGKLGYDDALDVVAVHGLGGLWGALATGIFASVGYQGLLYGNPKQLLVQAIGAGAAIAYSVVVTFIILKVIDVTVGLRVDSDKEQQGLDVAEHSEVGYSI
;
A
#
# COMPACT_ATOMS: atom_id res chain seq x y z
N GLY A 1 16.99 -7.42 -4.92
CA GLY A 1 18.40 -7.85 -5.02
C GLY A 1 19.23 -7.01 -5.99
N PHE A 2 18.92 -5.72 -6.16
CA PHE A 2 19.67 -4.85 -7.08
C PHE A 2 20.53 -3.80 -6.35
N VAL A 3 20.51 -3.79 -5.01
CA VAL A 3 21.18 -2.79 -4.19
C VAL A 3 22.15 -3.48 -3.22
N THR A 4 23.20 -2.77 -2.81
CA THR A 4 24.12 -3.22 -1.77
C THR A 4 23.48 -3.15 -0.37
N PRO A 5 24.04 -3.83 0.64
CA PRO A 5 23.53 -3.78 2.01
C PRO A 5 23.44 -2.35 2.59
N LEU A 6 24.38 -1.47 2.25
CA LEU A 6 24.36 -0.08 2.71
C LEU A 6 23.10 0.65 2.21
N TRP A 7 22.78 0.53 0.92
CA TRP A 7 21.58 1.14 0.37
C TRP A 7 20.29 0.48 0.86
N ALA A 8 20.31 -0.82 1.18
CA ALA A 8 19.17 -1.49 1.79
C ALA A 8 18.82 -0.88 3.17
N ILE A 9 19.82 -0.53 3.99
CA ILE A 9 19.62 0.16 5.28
C ILE A 9 18.97 1.53 5.05
N VAL A 10 19.48 2.31 4.08
CA VAL A 10 18.92 3.64 3.76
C VAL A 10 17.47 3.52 3.28
N ILE A 11 17.18 2.57 2.38
CA ILE A 11 15.82 2.33 1.88
C ILE A 11 14.88 1.99 3.02
N GLY A 12 15.26 1.07 3.92
CA GLY A 12 14.44 0.66 5.06
C GLY A 12 14.22 1.80 6.07
N GLY A 13 15.27 2.56 6.39
CA GLY A 13 15.16 3.72 7.29
C GLY A 13 14.22 4.79 6.76
N VAL A 14 14.35 5.14 5.48
CA VAL A 14 13.46 6.12 4.84
C VAL A 14 12.04 5.57 4.68
N ALA A 15 11.88 4.27 4.35
CA ALA A 15 10.57 3.64 4.29
C ALA A 15 9.84 3.71 5.64
N GLY A 16 10.53 3.44 6.75
CA GLY A 16 9.96 3.53 8.09
C GLY A 16 9.41 4.93 8.39
N VAL A 17 10.17 5.98 8.05
CA VAL A 17 9.71 7.38 8.22
C VAL A 17 8.51 7.68 7.32
N ILE A 18 8.57 7.32 6.04
CA ILE A 18 7.47 7.57 5.08
C ILE A 18 6.19 6.86 5.51
N CYS A 19 6.27 5.57 5.86
CA CYS A 19 5.10 4.80 6.29
C CYS A 19 4.50 5.37 7.58
N TYR A 20 5.34 5.71 8.57
CA TYR A 20 4.87 6.33 9.82
C TYR A 20 4.14 7.67 9.57
N LEU A 21 4.71 8.53 8.73
CA LEU A 21 4.06 9.78 8.35
C LEU A 21 2.76 9.54 7.58
N GLY A 22 2.70 8.49 6.75
CA GLY A 22 1.49 8.04 6.06
C GLY A 22 0.37 7.67 7.03
N VAL A 23 0.67 6.90 8.08
CA VAL A 23 -0.30 6.51 9.12
C VAL A 23 -0.86 7.74 9.83
N ILE A 24 -0.01 8.70 10.20
CA ILE A 24 -0.46 9.97 10.82
C ILE A 24 -1.32 10.77 9.85
N LEU A 25 -0.91 10.82 8.57
CA LEU A 25 -1.61 11.60 7.55
C LEU A 25 -3.02 11.05 7.29
N LYS A 26 -3.21 9.72 7.34
CA LYS A 26 -4.54 9.08 7.25
C LYS A 26 -5.52 9.71 8.22
N GLY A 27 -5.15 9.81 9.51
CA GLY A 27 -6.00 10.40 10.54
C GLY A 27 -6.37 11.86 10.26
N LYS A 28 -5.48 12.62 9.59
CA LYS A 28 -5.75 14.01 9.18
C LYS A 28 -6.64 14.11 7.94
N LEU A 29 -6.54 13.14 7.02
CA LEU A 29 -7.32 13.09 5.80
C LEU A 29 -8.70 12.44 6.00
N GLY A 30 -8.90 11.74 7.12
CA GLY A 30 -10.20 11.22 7.54
C GLY A 30 -10.71 10.01 6.73
N TYR A 31 -9.83 9.30 6.02
CA TYR A 31 -10.19 8.05 5.35
C TYR A 31 -9.97 6.84 6.25
N ASP A 32 -10.88 5.88 6.18
CA ASP A 32 -10.83 4.64 6.96
C ASP A 32 -10.14 3.51 6.17
N ASP A 33 -8.84 3.41 6.40
CA ASP A 33 -8.02 2.26 6.01
C ASP A 33 -7.65 1.51 7.30
N ALA A 34 -8.51 0.55 7.66
CA ALA A 34 -8.54 -0.07 8.98
C ALA A 34 -7.17 -0.61 9.45
N LEU A 35 -6.35 -1.10 8.52
CA LEU A 35 -5.07 -1.75 8.80
C LEU A 35 -3.86 -1.02 8.19
N ASP A 36 -4.01 0.25 7.82
CA ASP A 36 -2.93 1.09 7.29
C ASP A 36 -2.27 0.56 6.00
N VAL A 37 -3.02 -0.15 5.15
CA VAL A 37 -2.50 -0.79 3.93
C VAL A 37 -1.92 0.23 2.96
N VAL A 38 -2.58 1.39 2.79
CA VAL A 38 -2.11 2.46 1.91
C VAL A 38 -0.80 3.06 2.43
N ALA A 39 -0.70 3.30 3.74
CA ALA A 39 0.47 3.90 4.35
C ALA A 39 1.68 2.95 4.32
N VAL A 40 1.49 1.69 4.70
CA VAL A 40 2.58 0.71 4.83
C VAL A 40 2.97 0.10 3.49
N HIS A 41 2.00 -0.42 2.74
CA HIS A 41 2.27 -1.12 1.48
C HIS A 41 2.26 -0.17 0.29
N GLY A 42 1.31 0.77 0.23
CA GLY A 42 1.21 1.74 -0.86
C GLY A 42 2.41 2.69 -0.92
N LEU A 43 2.60 3.49 0.14
CA LEU A 43 3.71 4.46 0.19
C LEU A 43 5.07 3.78 0.32
N GLY A 44 5.18 2.75 1.16
CA GLY A 44 6.40 1.97 1.30
C GLY A 44 6.83 1.29 0.00
N GLY A 45 5.87 0.71 -0.73
CA GLY A 45 6.09 0.11 -2.04
C GLY A 45 6.50 1.14 -3.11
N LEU A 46 5.83 2.29 -3.16
CA LEU A 46 6.18 3.39 -4.07
C LEU A 46 7.62 3.88 -3.81
N TRP A 47 7.96 4.13 -2.54
CA TRP A 47 9.32 4.50 -2.17
C TRP A 47 10.33 3.43 -2.57
N GLY A 48 10.06 2.15 -2.27
CA GLY A 48 10.95 1.04 -2.64
C GLY A 48 11.19 0.95 -4.15
N ALA A 49 10.15 1.16 -4.96
CA ALA A 49 10.25 1.17 -6.42
C ALA A 49 11.13 2.32 -6.93
N LEU A 50 10.90 3.55 -6.43
CA LEU A 50 11.69 4.72 -6.79
C LEU A 50 13.13 4.60 -6.31
N ALA A 51 13.34 4.14 -5.08
CA ALA A 51 14.66 3.96 -4.49
C ALA A 51 15.46 2.87 -5.23
N THR A 52 14.82 1.84 -5.76
CA THR A 52 15.46 0.91 -6.70
C THR A 52 15.96 1.66 -7.94
N GLY A 53 15.16 2.59 -8.46
CA GLY A 53 15.55 3.45 -9.58
C GLY A 53 16.74 4.37 -9.30
N ILE A 54 16.94 4.74 -8.03
CA ILE A 54 18.02 5.61 -7.58
C ILE A 54 19.30 4.81 -7.30
N PHE A 55 19.19 3.76 -6.49
CA PHE A 55 20.31 3.09 -5.83
C PHE A 55 20.74 1.76 -6.47
N ALA A 56 20.05 1.28 -7.51
CA ALA A 56 20.44 0.03 -8.19
C ALA A 56 21.92 0.07 -8.61
N SER A 57 22.65 -0.96 -8.20
CA SER A 57 24.10 -1.09 -8.34
C SER A 57 24.60 -2.54 -8.47
N VAL A 58 23.71 -3.54 -8.32
CA VAL A 58 24.03 -4.97 -8.45
C VAL A 58 23.25 -5.52 -9.62
N GLY A 59 23.94 -5.95 -10.69
CA GLY A 59 23.33 -6.51 -11.90
C GLY A 59 22.57 -5.49 -12.79
N TYR A 60 22.39 -4.26 -12.31
CA TYR A 60 21.81 -3.15 -13.06
C TYR A 60 22.27 -1.81 -12.46
N GLN A 61 22.11 -0.70 -13.19
CA GLN A 61 22.50 0.64 -12.74
C GLN A 61 21.28 1.54 -12.57
N GLY A 62 21.22 2.26 -11.45
CA GLY A 62 20.27 3.33 -11.15
C GLY A 62 20.84 4.71 -11.41
N LEU A 63 20.08 5.75 -11.00
CA LEU A 63 20.43 7.15 -11.21
C LEU A 63 21.83 7.50 -10.67
N LEU A 64 22.16 7.11 -9.44
CA LEU A 64 23.46 7.45 -8.83
C LEU A 64 24.64 6.68 -9.43
N TYR A 65 24.35 5.70 -10.28
CA TYR A 65 25.32 4.83 -10.94
C TYR A 65 25.37 5.07 -12.46
N GLY A 66 24.89 6.22 -12.93
CA GLY A 66 25.02 6.67 -14.32
C GLY A 66 23.83 6.37 -15.23
N ASN A 67 22.74 5.80 -14.71
CA ASN A 67 21.54 5.48 -15.50
C ASN A 67 20.30 6.24 -15.00
N PRO A 68 20.12 7.51 -15.41
CA PRO A 68 18.97 8.32 -15.01
C PRO A 68 17.64 7.79 -15.56
N LYS A 69 17.67 7.05 -16.68
CA LYS A 69 16.47 6.44 -17.26
C LYS A 69 15.82 5.43 -16.32
N GLN A 70 16.60 4.78 -15.45
CA GLN A 70 16.07 3.77 -14.55
C GLN A 70 15.10 4.35 -13.52
N LEU A 71 15.34 5.55 -13.00
CA LEU A 71 14.38 6.23 -12.11
C LEU A 71 13.06 6.51 -12.84
N LEU A 72 13.13 6.97 -14.09
CA LEU A 72 11.94 7.23 -14.91
C LEU A 72 11.15 5.94 -15.16
N VAL A 73 11.81 4.85 -15.53
CA VAL A 73 11.17 3.54 -15.74
C VAL A 73 10.46 3.06 -14.48
N GLN A 74 11.11 3.16 -13.32
CA GLN A 74 10.52 2.79 -12.03
C GLN A 74 9.32 3.68 -11.66
N ALA A 75 9.40 4.99 -11.92
CA ALA A 75 8.30 5.92 -11.68
C ALA A 75 7.09 5.64 -12.57
N ILE A 76 7.31 5.36 -13.87
CA ILE A 76 6.26 4.96 -14.80
C ILE A 76 5.63 3.64 -14.37
N GLY A 77 6.44 2.63 -14.04
CA GLY A 77 5.96 1.32 -13.61
C GLY A 77 5.13 1.39 -12.33
N ALA A 78 5.63 2.08 -11.30
CA ALA A 78 4.91 2.27 -10.04
C ALA A 78 3.61 3.08 -10.25
N GLY A 79 3.67 4.17 -11.01
CA GLY A 79 2.51 4.99 -11.33
C GLY A 79 1.44 4.23 -12.11
N ALA A 80 1.85 3.43 -13.10
CA ALA A 80 0.93 2.58 -13.86
C ALA A 80 0.28 1.51 -12.98
N ALA A 81 1.04 0.87 -12.08
CA ALA A 81 0.51 -0.11 -11.14
C ALA A 81 -0.50 0.52 -10.17
N ILE A 82 -0.19 1.71 -9.63
CA ILE A 82 -1.10 2.47 -8.76
C ILE A 82 -2.38 2.84 -9.51
N ALA A 83 -2.26 3.42 -10.71
CA ALA A 83 -3.40 3.85 -11.50
C ALA A 83 -4.31 2.67 -11.85
N TYR A 84 -3.72 1.56 -12.32
CA TYR A 84 -4.45 0.34 -12.64
C TYR A 84 -5.14 -0.23 -11.38
N SER A 85 -4.41 -0.36 -10.28
CA SER A 85 -4.94 -0.90 -9.02
C SER A 85 -6.11 -0.07 -8.51
N VAL A 86 -5.99 1.27 -8.46
CA VAL A 86 -7.06 2.16 -8.00
C VAL A 86 -8.27 2.08 -8.91
N VAL A 87 -8.10 2.24 -10.23
CA VAL A 87 -9.22 2.29 -11.18
C VAL A 87 -9.95 0.96 -11.24
N VAL A 88 -9.23 -0.15 -11.42
CA VAL A 88 -9.84 -1.46 -11.57
C VAL A 88 -10.47 -1.93 -10.27
N THR A 89 -9.80 -1.74 -9.13
CA THR A 89 -10.39 -2.10 -7.83
C THR A 89 -11.62 -1.27 -7.54
N PHE A 90 -11.61 0.04 -7.82
CA PHE A 90 -12.79 0.89 -7.65
C PHE A 90 -13.99 0.40 -8.48
N ILE A 91 -13.76 0.05 -9.76
CA ILE A 91 -14.81 -0.49 -10.62
C ILE A 91 -15.35 -1.80 -10.05
N ILE A 92 -14.47 -2.74 -9.67
CA ILE A 92 -14.87 -4.04 -9.10
C ILE A 92 -15.69 -3.84 -7.84
N LEU A 93 -15.18 -3.06 -6.88
CA LEU A 93 -15.88 -2.81 -5.62
C LEU A 93 -17.22 -2.12 -5.85
N LYS A 94 -17.31 -1.18 -6.80
CA LYS A 94 -18.57 -0.50 -7.09
C LYS A 94 -19.59 -1.42 -7.76
N VAL A 95 -19.15 -2.31 -8.64
CA VAL A 95 -20.03 -3.33 -9.23
C VAL A 95 -20.56 -4.28 -8.15
N ILE A 96 -19.70 -4.74 -7.24
CA ILE A 96 -20.12 -5.61 -6.12
C ILE A 96 -21.12 -4.87 -5.22
N ASP A 97 -20.82 -3.62 -4.84
CA ASP A 97 -21.65 -2.77 -3.99
C ASP A 97 -23.08 -2.59 -4.53
N VAL A 98 -23.25 -2.42 -5.85
CA VAL A 98 -24.58 -2.24 -6.45
C VAL A 98 -25.31 -3.53 -6.83
N THR A 99 -24.62 -4.68 -6.84
CA THR A 99 -25.22 -5.97 -7.26
C THR A 99 -25.59 -6.84 -6.08
N VAL A 100 -24.66 -7.03 -5.13
CA VAL A 100 -24.84 -7.89 -3.96
C VAL A 100 -24.75 -7.11 -2.64
N GLY A 101 -24.13 -5.93 -2.66
CA GLY A 101 -23.78 -5.17 -1.46
C GLY A 101 -22.41 -5.56 -0.93
N LEU A 102 -21.55 -4.57 -0.67
CA LEU A 102 -20.17 -4.80 -0.20
C LEU A 102 -20.05 -4.77 1.33
N ARG A 103 -20.80 -3.89 2.00
CA ARG A 103 -20.77 -3.68 3.45
C ARG A 103 -22.03 -4.27 4.08
N VAL A 104 -21.88 -4.83 5.28
CA VAL A 104 -23.02 -5.23 6.12
C VAL A 104 -23.86 -4.01 6.52
N ASP A 105 -25.11 -4.24 6.91
CA ASP A 105 -25.95 -3.18 7.48
C ASP A 105 -25.43 -2.69 8.84
N SER A 106 -25.88 -1.50 9.26
CA SER A 106 -25.40 -0.84 10.47
C SER A 106 -25.70 -1.60 11.75
N ASP A 107 -26.76 -2.41 11.77
CA ASP A 107 -27.16 -3.16 12.96
C ASP A 107 -26.26 -4.37 13.13
N LYS A 108 -25.96 -5.09 12.04
CA LYS A 108 -24.96 -6.16 12.01
C LYS A 108 -23.55 -5.66 12.34
N GLU A 109 -23.18 -4.48 11.83
CA GLU A 109 -21.88 -3.88 12.15
C GLU A 109 -21.75 -3.58 13.65
N GLN A 110 -22.81 -3.04 14.28
CA GLN A 110 -22.87 -2.78 15.73
C GLN A 110 -22.85 -4.07 16.56
N GLN A 111 -23.50 -5.13 16.08
CA GLN A 111 -23.51 -6.43 16.74
C GLN A 111 -22.13 -7.13 16.69
N GLY A 112 -21.36 -6.86 15.65
CA GLY A 112 -20.08 -7.51 15.35
C GLY A 112 -20.24 -8.70 14.39
N LEU A 113 -19.30 -8.82 13.44
CA LEU A 113 -19.40 -9.80 12.35
C LEU A 113 -19.35 -11.25 12.82
N ASP A 114 -18.64 -11.55 13.92
CA ASP A 114 -18.60 -12.90 14.52
C ASP A 114 -20.01 -13.42 14.80
N VAL A 115 -20.87 -12.60 15.41
CA VAL A 115 -22.24 -12.99 15.74
C VAL A 115 -23.16 -12.89 14.52
N ALA A 116 -23.06 -11.77 13.78
CA ALA A 116 -24.00 -11.45 12.71
C ALA A 116 -23.85 -12.33 11.46
N GLU A 117 -22.63 -12.74 11.11
CA GLU A 117 -22.34 -13.49 9.89
C GLU A 117 -21.84 -14.92 10.18
N HIS A 118 -21.26 -15.18 11.35
CA HIS A 118 -20.70 -16.49 11.71
C HIS A 118 -21.47 -17.23 12.82
N SER A 119 -22.41 -16.57 13.51
CA SER A 119 -23.14 -17.15 14.66
C SER A 119 -22.21 -17.68 15.77
N GLU A 120 -21.03 -17.06 15.91
CA GLU A 120 -20.00 -17.43 16.88
C GLU A 120 -19.63 -16.23 17.77
N VAL A 121 -18.93 -16.49 18.87
CA VAL A 121 -18.36 -15.45 19.74
C VAL A 121 -16.87 -15.72 19.85
N GLY A 122 -16.03 -14.77 19.44
CA GLY A 122 -14.58 -14.95 19.43
C GLY A 122 -13.98 -15.33 20.78
N TYR A 123 -14.57 -14.84 21.88
CA TYR A 123 -14.17 -15.20 23.25
C TYR A 123 -15.38 -15.30 24.18
N SER A 124 -15.52 -16.43 24.90
CA SER A 124 -16.44 -16.58 26.02
C SER A 124 -15.64 -16.58 27.33
N ILE A 125 -15.76 -15.50 28.12
CA ILE A 125 -15.27 -15.45 29.51
C ILE A 125 -16.29 -16.03 30.46
#